data_AF-A0A2C6KMW4-F1
#
_entry.id   AF-A0A2C6KMW4-F1
#
_cell.length_a   1.000
_cell.length_b   1.000
_cell.length_c   1.000
_cell.angle_alpha   90.00
_cell.angle_beta   90.00
_cell.angle_gamma   90.00
#
_symmetry.space_group_name_H-M   'P 1'
#
loop_
_entity.id
_entity.type
_entity.pdbx_description
1 polymer ?
#
loop_
_entity_poly.entity_id
_entity_poly.type
_entity_poly.pdbx_seq_one_letter_code
_entity_poly.pdbx_strand_id
1 'polypeptide(L)' 'YESELLAIVYALTKWKSFIGGKPVTVETGHATLSRMLTQKQVTSRLGYWLDKLADFNIKIVYKPGKQNVVADAISRRPDL' A
#
# COMPACT_ATOMS: atom_id res chain seq x y z
N TYR A 1 -4.93 -9.08 0.82
CA TYR A 1 -4.91 -8.29 -0.43
C TYR A 1 -5.74 -7.00 -0.34
N GLU A 2 -7.08 -7.04 -0.35
CA GLU A 2 -7.91 -5.81 -0.32
C GLU A 2 -7.70 -4.99 0.95
N SER A 3 -7.61 -5.64 2.11
CA SER A 3 -7.35 -4.98 3.40
C SER A 3 -6.02 -4.24 3.44
N GLU A 4 -4.97 -4.81 2.86
CA GLU A 4 -3.65 -4.18 2.81
C GLU A 4 -3.60 -3.03 1.79
N LEU A 5 -4.28 -3.16 0.64
CA LEU A 5 -4.44 -2.06 -0.30
C LEU A 5 -5.15 -0.89 0.37
N LEU A 6 -6.25 -1.17 1.06
CA LEU A 6 -7.00 -0.15 1.81
C LEU A 6 -6.12 0.50 2.88
N ALA A 7 -5.28 -0.27 3.58
CA ALA A 7 -4.32 0.28 4.53
C ALA A 7 -3.31 1.23 3.86
N ILE A 8 -2.80 0.88 2.67
CA ILE A 8 -1.89 1.73 1.90
C ILE A 8 -2.59 3.02 1.45
N VAL A 9 -3.79 2.91 0.86
CA VAL A 9 -4.58 4.07 0.42
C VAL A 9 -4.88 4.98 1.62
N TYR A 10 -5.29 4.41 2.74
CA TYR A 10 -5.59 5.14 3.96
C TYR A 10 -4.36 5.89 4.48
N ALA A 11 -3.21 5.21 4.56
CA ALA A 11 -1.96 5.84 4.99
C ALA A 11 -1.58 7.00 4.07
N LEU A 12 -1.54 6.78 2.75
CA LEU A 12 -1.15 7.82 1.79
C LEU A 12 -2.11 9.01 1.79
N THR A 13 -3.41 8.77 1.95
CA THR A 13 -4.40 9.85 2.07
C THR A 13 -4.20 10.64 3.36
N LYS A 14 -3.98 9.96 4.49
CA LYS A 14 -3.75 10.58 5.80
C LYS A 14 -2.49 11.45 5.80
N TRP A 15 -1.44 11.00 5.13
CA TRP A 15 -0.16 11.70 5.05
C TRP A 15 0.00 12.58 3.79
N LYS A 16 -1.07 12.77 3.00
CA LYS A 16 -1.01 13.50 1.71
C LYS A 16 -0.41 14.90 1.84
N SER A 17 -0.78 15.64 2.88
CA SER A 17 -0.25 16.98 3.17
C SER A 17 1.24 16.98 3.50
N PHE A 18 1.75 15.90 4.09
CA PHE A 18 3.16 15.74 4.44
C PHE A 18 4.01 15.24 3.27
N ILE A 19 3.44 14.37 2.43
CA ILE A 19 4.09 13.79 1.26
C ILE A 19 4.20 14.80 0.11
N GLY A 20 3.13 15.58 -0.13
CA GLY A 20 3.04 16.47 -1.28
C GLY A 20 3.18 15.70 -2.59
N GLY A 21 4.12 16.11 -3.45
CA GLY A 21 4.46 15.44 -4.72
C GLY A 21 5.72 14.58 -4.68
N LYS A 22 6.27 14.30 -3.49
CA LYS A 22 7.52 13.53 -3.38
C LYS A 22 7.29 12.05 -3.71
N PRO A 23 8.30 11.36 -4.27
CA PRO A 23 8.24 9.92 -4.45
C PRO A 23 8.07 9.20 -3.10
N VAL A 24 7.15 8.25 -3.03
CA VAL A 24 6.90 7.44 -1.83
C VAL A 24 7.24 5.99 -2.11
N THR A 25 8.04 5.38 -1.25
CA THR A 25 8.30 3.93 -1.31
C THR A 25 7.40 3.24 -0.29
N VAL A 26 6.56 2.31 -0.76
CA VAL A 26 5.70 1.48 0.09
C VAL A 26 6.33 0.09 0.16
N GLU A 27 6.81 -0.28 1.34
CA GLU A 27 7.33 -1.62 1.60
C GLU A 27 6.19 -2.54 2.05
N THR A 28 6.01 -3.68 1.39
CA THR A 28 4.95 -4.64 1.73
C THR A 28 5.48 -6.05 1.94
N GLY A 29 4.96 -6.72 2.98
CA GLY A 29 5.21 -8.14 3.27
C GLY A 29 4.49 -9.10 2.34
N HIS A 30 3.67 -8.61 1.41
CA HIS A 30 2.84 -9.43 0.53
C HIS A 30 3.24 -9.25 -0.93
N ALA A 31 3.83 -10.29 -1.52
CA ALA A 31 4.33 -10.27 -2.90
C ALA A 31 3.24 -9.98 -3.94
N THR A 32 1.99 -10.35 -3.66
CA THR A 32 0.84 -10.11 -4.55
C THR A 32 0.57 -8.62 -4.75
N LEU A 33 0.74 -7.78 -3.72
CA LEU A 33 0.57 -6.33 -3.84
C LEU A 33 1.60 -5.69 -4.76
N SER A 34 2.84 -6.19 -4.75
CA SER A 34 3.89 -5.72 -5.64
C SER A 34 3.54 -5.92 -7.12
N ARG A 35 2.73 -6.93 -7.45
CA ARG A 35 2.25 -7.20 -8.82
C ARG A 35 0.94 -6.49 -9.16
N MET A 36 0.19 -6.05 -8.17
CA MET A 36 -1.15 -5.50 -8.36
C MET A 36 -1.16 -4.20 -9.17
N LEU A 37 -0.14 -3.34 -9.02
CA LEU A 37 0.02 -2.13 -9.84
C LEU A 37 0.22 -2.44 -11.33
N THR A 38 0.71 -3.64 -11.67
CA THR A 38 1.01 -4.06 -13.04
C THR A 38 -0.07 -4.96 -13.64
N GLN A 39 -1.10 -5.30 -12.86
CA GLN A 39 -2.11 -6.27 -13.26
C GLN A 39 -3.16 -5.63 -14.17
N LYS A 40 -3.30 -6.13 -15.41
CA LYS A 40 -4.25 -5.61 -16.41
C LYS A 40 -5.73 -5.86 -16.08
N GLN A 41 -6.03 -6.86 -15.26
CA GLN A 41 -7.39 -7.27 -14.91
C GLN A 41 -7.57 -7.06 -13.41
N VAL A 42 -8.25 -5.97 -13.05
CA VAL A 42 -8.62 -5.61 -11.68
C VAL A 42 -10.12 -5.44 -11.59
N THR A 43 -10.70 -5.79 -10.45
CA THR A 43 -12.13 -5.55 -10.20
C THR A 43 -12.41 -4.04 -10.18
N SER A 44 -13.62 -3.60 -10.49
CA SER A 44 -13.96 -2.17 -10.50
C SER A 44 -13.66 -1.47 -9.18
N ARG A 45 -13.83 -2.18 -8.05
CA ARG A 45 -13.47 -1.69 -6.71
C ARG A 45 -11.96 -1.51 -6.55
N LEU A 46 -11.15 -2.48 -6.99
CA LEU A 46 -9.68 -2.34 -6.98
C LEU A 46 -9.22 -1.22 -7.93
N GLY A 47 -9.85 -1.08 -9.10
CA GLY A 47 -9.57 0.00 -10.04
C GLY A 47 -9.78 1.38 -9.44
N TYR A 48 -10.87 1.59 -8.70
CA TYR A 48 -11.12 2.84 -7.98
C TYR A 48 -9.99 3.19 -6.99
N TRP A 49 -9.50 2.20 -6.24
CA TRP A 49 -8.40 2.41 -5.30
C TRP A 49 -7.06 2.64 -5.99
N LEU A 50 -6.81 1.96 -7.11
CA LEU A 50 -5.61 2.17 -7.92
C LEU A 50 -5.58 3.57 -8.54
N ASP A 51 -6.73 4.09 -8.98
CA ASP A 51 -6.86 5.46 -9.48
C ASP A 51 -6.50 6.48 -8.38
N LYS A 52 -6.97 6.27 -7.14
CA LYS A 52 -6.55 7.07 -5.98
C LYS A 52 -5.06 7.01 -5.69
N LEU A 53 -4.41 5.88 -5.98
CA LEU A 53 -2.97 5.72 -5.83
C LEU A 53 -2.19 6.38 -6.98
N ALA A 54 -2.78 6.53 -8.16
CA ALA A 54 -2.15 7.17 -9.32
C ALA A 54 -1.85 8.66 -9.09
N ASP A 55 -2.60 9.32 -8.19
CA ASP A 55 -2.31 10.69 -7.72
C ASP A 55 -0.95 10.83 -7.00
N PHE A 56 -0.35 9.71 -6.60
CA PHE A 56 0.90 9.68 -5.85
C PHE A 56 2.01 9.00 -6.66
N ASN A 57 3.23 9.52 -6.57
CA ASN A 57 4.40 8.89 -7.18
C ASN A 57 4.91 7.71 -6.31
N ILE A 58 4.18 6.60 -6.32
CA ILE A 58 4.42 5.45 -5.42
C ILE A 58 5.26 4.38 -6.10
N LYS A 59 6.24 3.85 -5.36
CA LYS A 59 6.95 2.62 -5.67
C LYS A 59 6.64 1.55 -4.63
N ILE A 60 5.99 0.47 -5.02
CA ILE A 60 5.76 -0.68 -4.13
C ILE A 60 6.95 -1.62 -4.21
N VAL A 61 7.54 -1.95 -3.07
CA VAL A 61 8.67 -2.88 -2.94
C VAL A 61 8.26 -4.03 -2.02
N TYR A 62 8.41 -5.25 -2.49
CA TYR A 62 8.25 -6.42 -1.63
C TYR A 62 9.41 -6.54 -0.65
N LYS A 63 9.09 -6.66 0.65
CA LYS A 63 10.05 -6.86 1.72
C LYS A 63 9.70 -8.14 2.49
N PRO A 64 10.58 -9.15 2.53
CA PRO A 64 10.29 -10.41 3.21
C PRO A 64 9.92 -10.20 4.69
N GLY A 65 8.98 -10.99 5.21
CA GLY A 65 8.40 -10.81 6.56
C GLY A 65 9.43 -10.70 7.70
N LYS A 66 10.59 -11.33 7.58
CA LYS A 66 11.71 -11.20 8.55
C LYS A 66 12.26 -9.77 8.68
N GLN A 67 12.04 -8.93 7.68
CA GLN A 67 12.47 -7.52 7.66
C GLN A 67 11.28 -6.56 7.85
N ASN A 68 10.04 -7.07 7.89
CA ASN A 68 8.81 -6.30 8.05
C ASN A 68 8.19 -6.43 9.46
N VAL A 69 9.00 -6.80 10.45
CA VAL A 69 8.56 -7.18 11.81
C VAL A 69 7.80 -6.05 12.50
N VAL A 70 8.21 -4.79 12.30
CA VAL A 70 7.56 -3.63 12.93
C VAL A 70 6.14 -3.42 12.38
N ALA A 71 5.99 -3.39 11.05
CA ALA A 71 4.69 -3.23 10.43
C ALA A 71 3.76 -4.41 10.74
N ASP A 72 4.30 -5.64 10.77
CA ASP A 72 3.57 -6.86 11.11
C ASP A 72 3.19 -6.93 12.61
N ALA A 73 3.98 -6.32 13.50
CA ALA A 73 3.62 -6.19 14.90
C ALA A 73 2.52 -5.14 15.13
N ILE A 74 2.53 -4.05 14.37
CA ILE A 74 1.50 -3.00 14.46
C ILE A 74 0.18 -3.47 13.83
N SER A 75 0.21 -4.17 12.71
CA SER A 75 -1.00 -4.66 12.03
C SER A 75 -1.76 -5.75 12.81
N ARG A 76 -1.06 -6.48 13.70
CA ARG A 76 -1.64 -7.54 14.53
C ARG A 76 -2.10 -7.06 15.91
N ARG A 77 -1.95 -5.78 16.22
CA ARG A 77 -2.42 -5.23 17.50
C ARG A 77 -3.94 -4.98 17.44
N PRO A 78 -4.75 -5.66 18.27
CA PRO A 78 -6.20 -5.48 18.29
C PRO A 78 -6.64 -4.21 19.02
N ASP A 79 -5.71 -3.50 19.68
CA ASP A 79 -5.91 -2.30 20.48
C ASP A 79 -5.76 -0.98 19.70
N LEU A 80 -5.52 -1.04 18.39
CA LEU A 80 -5.43 0.10 17.48
C LEU A 80 -6.70 0.28 16.63
#